data_AF-A0A8E0V5Q7-F1
#
_entry.id   AF-A0A8E0V5Q7-F1
#
_cell.length_a   1.000
_cell.length_b   1.000
_cell.length_c   1.000
_cell.angle_alpha   90.00
_cell.angle_beta   90.00
_cell.angle_gamma   90.00
#
_symmetry.space_group_name_H-M   'P 1'
#
loop_
_entity.id
_entity.type
_entity.pdbx_description
1 polymer ?
#
loop_
_entity_poly.entity_id
_entity_poly.type
_entity_poly.pdbx_seq_one_letter_code
_entity_poly.pdbx_strand_id
1 'polypeptide(L)'
;MAETMTRRTFLKGAAAAAVAVSLAGCGGGSTVGEFRVYFNGNPEFGWMISGNYGFVKLNIGIKGVENGITFSKKYSDVFSAEVNGQKLELQNGSTGILWQGSTKDCKLEFRIADKETVDALASGAQTLDLTITLSTVSRLFVLDLKNKTVTQQ
;
A
#
# COMPACT_ATOMS: atom_id res chain seq x y z
N MET A 1 -49.76 11.59 -18.39
CA MET A 1 -50.09 11.13 -17.02
C MET A 1 -49.16 9.97 -16.71
N ALA A 2 -48.44 10.05 -15.58
CA ALA A 2 -47.52 9.05 -15.00
C ALA A 2 -46.30 8.72 -15.92
N GLU A 3 -45.08 8.45 -15.46
CA GLU A 3 -44.57 7.80 -14.24
C GLU A 3 -43.18 8.41 -13.90
N THR A 4 -42.99 8.97 -12.70
CA THR A 4 -42.45 8.32 -11.49
C THR A 4 -40.93 8.48 -11.34
N MET A 5 -40.56 9.13 -10.23
CA MET A 5 -39.21 9.37 -9.75
C MET A 5 -38.47 8.09 -9.31
N THR A 6 -37.15 8.23 -9.17
CA THR A 6 -36.28 7.53 -8.20
C THR A 6 -35.81 6.12 -8.56
N ARG A 7 -34.52 6.02 -8.87
CA ARG A 7 -33.61 5.11 -8.14
C ARG A 7 -32.31 5.84 -7.82
N ARG A 8 -32.28 6.47 -6.64
CA ARG A 8 -31.03 6.67 -5.90
C ARG A 8 -30.40 5.29 -5.75
N THR A 9 -29.33 5.02 -6.49
CA THR A 9 -28.45 3.90 -6.20
C THR A 9 -27.86 4.17 -4.82
N PHE A 10 -28.53 3.64 -3.80
CA PHE A 10 -27.95 3.45 -2.49
C PHE A 10 -26.72 2.57 -2.71
N LEU A 11 -25.53 3.18 -2.74
CA LEU A 11 -24.32 2.44 -2.43
C LEU A 11 -24.55 1.88 -1.03
N LYS A 12 -24.83 0.57 -0.96
CA LYS A 12 -24.70 -0.19 0.27
C LYS A 12 -23.26 -0.01 0.73
N GLY A 13 -23.07 0.89 1.69
CA GLY A 13 -21.87 0.96 2.49
C GLY A 13 -21.75 -0.35 3.24
N ALA A 14 -21.07 -1.33 2.65
CA ALA A 14 -20.40 -2.34 3.43
C ALA A 14 -19.28 -1.59 4.16
N ALA A 15 -19.54 -1.22 5.41
CA ALA A 15 -18.47 -0.78 6.29
C ALA A 15 -17.54 -1.98 6.48
N ALA A 16 -16.48 -2.04 5.68
CA ALA A 16 -15.37 -2.94 5.92
C ALA A 16 -14.81 -2.55 7.29
N ALA A 17 -14.82 -3.49 8.23
CA ALA A 17 -14.15 -3.31 9.51
C ALA A 17 -12.65 -3.17 9.22
N ALA A 18 -12.17 -1.94 9.25
CA ALA A 18 -10.78 -1.65 8.97
C ALA A 18 -9.92 -2.15 10.13
N VAL A 19 -9.06 -3.13 9.85
CA VAL A 19 -8.11 -3.64 10.84
C VAL A 19 -6.87 -2.75 10.79
N ALA A 20 -6.66 -1.98 11.85
CA ALA A 20 -5.44 -1.22 12.04
C ALA A 20 -4.33 -2.15 12.56
N VAL A 21 -3.19 -2.15 11.90
CA VAL A 21 -1.99 -2.91 12.28
C VAL A 21 -0.85 -1.92 12.54
N SER A 22 0.01 -2.20 13.53
CA SER A 22 1.22 -1.41 13.74
C SER A 22 2.25 -1.71 12.65
N LEU A 23 2.90 -0.68 12.07
CA LEU A 23 4.05 -0.89 11.17
C LEU A 23 5.28 -1.40 11.95
N ALA A 24 5.34 -1.14 13.25
CA ALA A 24 6.28 -1.79 14.16
C ALA A 24 5.75 -3.20 14.46
N GLY A 25 6.25 -4.17 13.68
CA GLY A 25 5.84 -5.57 13.66
C GLY A 25 5.32 -6.14 14.98
N CYS A 26 4.01 -6.39 15.02
CA CYS A 26 3.39 -7.53 15.71
C CYS A 26 1.91 -7.54 15.33
N GLY A 27 1.57 -8.10 14.16
CA GLY A 27 0.17 -8.16 13.75
C GLY A 27 -0.07 -8.92 12.47
N GLY A 28 -0.60 -10.14 12.62
CA GLY A 28 -1.57 -10.83 11.74
C GLY A 28 -1.25 -11.10 10.27
N GLY A 29 -0.54 -10.23 9.56
CA GLY A 29 -0.55 -10.14 8.10
C GLY A 29 -1.95 -9.79 7.58
N SER A 30 -2.03 -8.94 6.57
CA SER A 30 -3.28 -8.62 5.88
C SER A 30 -3.49 -9.56 4.70
N THR A 31 -4.67 -10.16 4.58
CA THR A 31 -4.98 -11.09 3.49
C THR A 31 -5.36 -10.34 2.22
N VAL A 32 -4.63 -10.60 1.14
CA VAL A 32 -4.84 -10.08 -0.21
C VAL A 32 -4.95 -11.27 -1.16
N GLY A 33 -6.18 -11.75 -1.38
CA GLY A 33 -6.43 -12.98 -2.14
C GLY A 33 -5.78 -14.20 -1.48
N GLU A 34 -4.96 -14.91 -2.24
CA GLU A 34 -4.23 -16.10 -1.79
C GLU A 34 -2.91 -15.77 -1.08
N PHE A 35 -2.65 -14.48 -0.82
CA PHE A 35 -1.43 -14.00 -0.19
C PHE A 35 -1.71 -13.29 1.13
N ARG A 36 -0.76 -13.34 2.04
CA ARG A 36 -0.65 -12.50 3.22
C ARG A 36 0.46 -11.49 3.03
N VAL A 37 0.12 -10.23 3.31
CA VAL A 37 1.02 -9.09 3.26
C VAL A 37 1.40 -8.68 4.67
N TYR A 38 2.68 -8.47 4.90
CA TYR A 38 3.26 -8.06 6.18
C TYR A 38 4.01 -6.75 5.98
N PHE A 39 3.83 -5.80 6.90
CA PHE A 39 4.63 -4.58 6.95
C PHE A 39 5.81 -4.86 7.89
N ASN A 40 6.96 -5.16 7.30
CA ASN A 40 8.14 -5.66 8.00
C ASN A 40 9.04 -4.50 8.41
N GLY A 41 8.77 -3.95 9.58
CA GLY A 41 9.55 -2.86 10.16
C GLY A 41 9.00 -1.48 9.80
N ASN A 42 9.65 -0.47 10.37
CA ASN A 42 9.19 0.91 10.24
C ASN A 42 9.50 1.47 8.85
N PRO A 43 8.61 2.31 8.31
CA PRO A 43 8.84 2.98 7.04
C PRO A 43 9.96 4.00 7.23
N GLU A 44 10.86 4.12 6.25
CA GLU A 44 11.87 5.17 6.23
C GLU A 44 11.43 6.26 5.26
N PHE A 45 11.36 7.50 5.70
CA PHE A 45 10.95 8.61 4.83
C PHE A 45 11.71 9.88 5.17
N GLY A 46 11.83 10.77 4.19
CA GLY A 46 12.53 12.03 4.39
C GLY A 46 12.79 12.79 3.10
N TRP A 47 13.46 13.93 3.26
CA TRP A 47 13.88 14.79 2.15
C TRP A 47 15.37 14.59 1.86
N MET A 48 15.70 14.25 0.62
CA MET A 48 17.08 14.10 0.17
C MET A 48 17.59 15.42 -0.41
N ILE A 49 18.47 16.09 0.34
CA ILE A 49 19.03 17.40 -0.05
C ILE A 49 19.83 17.30 -1.36
N SER A 50 20.67 16.27 -1.49
CA SER A 50 21.58 16.13 -2.64
C SER A 50 20.86 15.83 -3.96
N GLY A 51 19.66 15.24 -3.92
CA GLY A 51 18.87 14.93 -5.11
C GLY A 51 17.68 15.86 -5.32
N ASN A 52 17.41 16.74 -4.35
CA ASN A 52 16.23 17.60 -4.29
C ASN A 52 14.91 16.82 -4.52
N TYR A 53 14.74 15.72 -3.78
CA TYR A 53 13.52 14.90 -3.85
C TYR A 53 13.20 14.27 -2.49
N GLY A 54 11.93 13.93 -2.29
CA GLY A 54 11.45 13.18 -1.14
C GLY A 54 11.43 11.68 -1.41
N PHE A 55 11.62 10.86 -0.38
CA PHE A 55 11.53 9.42 -0.51
C PHE A 55 10.68 8.80 0.59
N VAL A 56 10.04 7.68 0.26
CA VAL A 56 9.41 6.76 1.21
C VAL A 56 9.84 5.34 0.87
N LYS A 57 10.47 4.66 1.82
CA LYS A 57 10.89 3.27 1.72
C LYS A 57 10.02 2.42 2.62
N LEU A 58 9.45 1.38 2.03
CA LEU A 58 8.61 0.40 2.73
C LEU A 58 9.23 -0.97 2.58
N ASN A 59 9.18 -1.78 3.63
CA ASN A 59 9.57 -3.18 3.54
C ASN A 59 8.33 -4.05 3.72
N ILE A 60 7.93 -4.72 2.64
CA ILE A 60 6.69 -5.48 2.57
C ILE A 60 7.01 -6.96 2.38
N GLY A 61 6.66 -7.78 3.38
CA GLY A 61 6.72 -9.23 3.26
C GLY A 61 5.48 -9.77 2.57
N ILE A 62 5.64 -10.57 1.52
CA ILE A 62 4.53 -11.31 0.90
C ILE A 62 4.71 -12.80 1.13
N LYS A 63 3.68 -13.47 1.65
CA LYS A 63 3.64 -14.91 1.86
C LYS A 63 2.35 -15.49 1.28
N GLY A 64 2.43 -16.42 0.35
CA GLY A 64 1.28 -17.22 -0.06
C GLY A 64 0.68 -18.01 1.09
N VAL A 65 -0.64 -18.10 1.11
CA VAL A 65 -1.41 -18.85 2.11
C VAL A 65 -1.23 -20.36 1.90
N GLU A 66 -1.12 -20.79 0.65
CA GLU A 66 -0.92 -22.19 0.28
C GLU A 66 0.50 -22.45 -0.27
N ASN A 67 1.01 -23.65 -0.03
CA ASN A 67 2.29 -24.09 -0.58
C ASN A 67 2.13 -24.37 -2.09
N GLY A 68 3.02 -23.81 -2.92
CA GLY A 68 3.06 -24.10 -4.37
C GLY A 68 2.48 -23.02 -5.29
N ILE A 69 1.96 -21.90 -4.75
CA ILE A 69 1.65 -20.74 -5.58
C ILE A 69 2.96 -20.27 -6.26
N THR A 70 2.90 -19.89 -7.53
CA THR A 70 4.06 -19.28 -8.21
C THR A 70 3.60 -17.95 -8.78
N PHE A 71 4.25 -16.88 -8.36
CA PHE A 71 3.89 -15.54 -8.77
C PHE A 71 5.13 -14.81 -9.28
N SER A 72 5.05 -14.34 -10.53
CA SER A 72 6.09 -13.52 -11.14
C SER A 72 5.51 -12.25 -11.75
N LYS A 73 5.82 -11.12 -11.12
CA LYS A 73 5.38 -9.77 -11.53
C LYS A 73 6.44 -8.75 -11.15
N LYS A 74 6.43 -7.58 -11.78
CA LYS A 74 7.30 -6.48 -11.38
C LYS A 74 6.68 -5.75 -10.19
N TYR A 75 7.50 -5.05 -9.41
CA TYR A 75 7.01 -4.23 -8.31
C TYR A 75 5.97 -3.22 -8.79
N SER A 76 6.14 -2.62 -9.97
CA SER A 76 5.18 -1.67 -10.55
C SER A 76 3.82 -2.27 -10.91
N ASP A 77 3.74 -3.58 -11.14
CA ASP A 77 2.47 -4.28 -11.40
C ASP A 77 1.73 -4.62 -10.10
N VAL A 78 2.45 -4.65 -8.98
CA VAL A 78 1.95 -5.14 -7.68
C VAL A 78 1.69 -4.00 -6.73
N PHE A 79 2.57 -3.02 -6.69
CA PHE A 79 2.54 -1.93 -5.73
C PHE A 79 2.33 -0.61 -6.46
N SER A 80 1.32 0.12 -6.03
CA SER A 80 1.08 1.50 -6.45
C SER A 80 0.86 2.32 -5.18
N ALA A 81 1.54 3.44 -5.04
CA ALA A 81 1.33 4.34 -3.92
C ALA A 81 0.88 5.71 -4.41
N GLU A 82 -0.03 6.32 -3.66
CA GLU A 82 -0.60 7.62 -3.97
C GLU A 82 -0.65 8.46 -2.71
N VAL A 83 -0.53 9.78 -2.86
CA VAL A 83 -0.74 10.73 -1.76
C VAL A 83 -1.73 11.77 -2.27
N ASN A 84 -2.86 11.90 -1.58
CA ASN A 84 -3.91 12.84 -1.97
C ASN A 84 -4.36 12.66 -3.45
N GLY A 85 -4.45 11.42 -3.92
CA GLY A 85 -4.80 11.07 -5.30
C GLY A 85 -3.71 11.30 -6.34
N GLN A 86 -2.50 11.70 -5.94
CA GLN A 86 -1.35 11.81 -6.83
C GLN A 86 -0.48 10.57 -6.72
N LYS A 87 -0.34 9.84 -7.83
CA LYS A 87 0.49 8.64 -7.90
C LYS A 87 1.98 8.96 -7.76
N LEU A 88 2.63 8.26 -6.85
CA LEU A 88 4.07 8.35 -6.63
C LEU A 88 4.84 7.47 -7.62
N GLU A 89 6.05 7.90 -7.95
CA GLU A 89 6.97 7.14 -8.80
C GLU A 89 7.66 6.05 -7.97
N LEU A 90 7.52 4.79 -8.38
CA LEU A 90 8.20 3.65 -7.77
C LEU A 90 9.57 3.43 -8.44
N GLN A 91 10.63 3.88 -7.78
CA GLN A 91 11.99 3.92 -8.33
C GLN A 91 12.52 2.54 -8.70
N ASN A 92 12.17 1.53 -7.91
CA ASN A 92 12.57 0.15 -8.13
C ASN A 92 11.46 -0.70 -8.76
N GLY A 93 10.54 -0.06 -9.51
CA GLY A 93 9.38 -0.70 -10.13
C GLY A 93 9.73 -1.87 -11.06
N SER A 94 10.88 -1.82 -11.74
CA SER A 94 11.37 -2.89 -12.63
C SER A 94 11.83 -4.16 -11.91
N THR A 95 11.91 -4.13 -10.57
CA THR A 95 12.32 -5.29 -9.77
C THR A 95 11.29 -6.40 -9.90
N GLY A 96 11.73 -7.58 -10.35
CA GLY A 96 10.88 -8.76 -10.41
C GLY A 96 10.66 -9.34 -9.02
N ILE A 97 9.41 -9.58 -8.66
CA ILE A 97 9.02 -10.52 -7.62
C ILE A 97 9.00 -11.89 -8.27
N LEU A 98 9.73 -12.84 -7.69
CA LEU A 98 9.53 -14.26 -7.94
C LEU A 98 9.24 -14.91 -6.60
N TRP A 99 8.00 -15.35 -6.42
CA TRP A 99 7.55 -16.03 -5.22
C TRP A 99 7.42 -17.53 -5.47
N GLN A 100 8.04 -18.34 -4.61
CA GLN A 100 8.02 -19.80 -4.62
C GLN A 100 7.97 -20.33 -3.17
N GLY A 101 6.83 -20.21 -2.50
CA GLY A 101 6.58 -20.84 -1.20
C GLY A 101 6.88 -20.01 0.06
N SER A 102 8.11 -19.53 0.26
CA SER A 102 8.49 -18.81 1.49
C SER A 102 8.09 -17.33 1.48
N THR A 103 8.05 -16.67 2.64
CA THR A 103 7.87 -15.21 2.72
C THR A 103 8.96 -14.51 1.90
N LYS A 104 8.55 -13.59 1.03
CA LYS A 104 9.45 -12.77 0.21
C LYS A 104 9.37 -11.32 0.67
N ASP A 105 10.48 -10.79 1.15
CA ASP A 105 10.61 -9.37 1.47
C ASP A 105 10.80 -8.55 0.19
N CYS A 106 9.94 -7.54 0.04
CA CYS A 106 9.92 -6.58 -1.05
C CYS A 106 10.21 -5.19 -0.47
N LYS A 107 11.42 -4.69 -0.70
CA LYS A 107 11.81 -3.33 -0.32
C LYS A 107 11.36 -2.37 -1.41
N LEU A 108 10.38 -1.52 -1.16
CA LEU A 108 9.85 -0.54 -2.11
C LEU A 108 10.50 0.81 -1.85
N GLU A 109 10.76 1.58 -2.91
CA GLU A 109 11.25 2.95 -2.80
C GLU A 109 10.42 3.87 -3.70
N PHE A 110 9.59 4.69 -3.07
CA PHE A 110 8.77 5.69 -3.75
C PHE A 110 9.47 7.04 -3.71
N ARG A 111 9.46 7.72 -4.85
CA ARG A 111 9.93 9.09 -4.99
C ARG A 111 8.75 10.05 -4.91
N ILE A 112 8.96 11.13 -4.16
CA ILE A 112 8.07 12.26 -4.00
C ILE A 112 8.79 13.47 -4.60
N ALA A 113 8.14 14.20 -5.50
CA ALA A 113 8.72 15.36 -6.15
C ALA A 113 8.79 16.56 -5.20
N ASP A 114 7.75 16.76 -4.40
CA ASP A 114 7.56 18.00 -3.63
C ASP A 114 7.86 17.81 -2.14
N LYS A 115 8.56 18.80 -1.57
CA LYS A 115 8.90 18.80 -0.14
C LYS A 115 7.65 18.91 0.74
N GLU A 116 6.66 19.67 0.31
CA GLU A 116 5.40 19.86 1.03
C GLU A 116 4.67 18.53 1.28
N THR A 117 4.65 17.63 0.30
CA THR A 117 4.06 16.30 0.44
C THR A 117 4.81 15.46 1.48
N VAL A 118 6.14 15.55 1.54
CA VAL A 118 6.94 14.86 2.56
C VAL A 118 6.64 15.41 3.96
N ASP A 119 6.59 16.74 4.11
CA ASP A 119 6.25 17.39 5.37
C ASP A 119 4.80 17.11 5.81
N ALA A 120 3.86 17.00 4.87
CA ALA A 120 2.47 16.62 5.12
C ALA A 120 2.35 15.17 5.62
N LEU A 121 3.09 14.23 5.00
CA LEU A 121 3.18 12.85 5.46
C LEU A 121 3.86 12.74 6.84
N ALA A 122 4.93 13.50 7.07
CA ALA A 122 5.66 13.51 8.34
C ALA A 122 4.82 14.09 9.50
N SER A 123 4.00 15.11 9.21
CA SER A 123 3.09 15.73 10.18
C SER A 123 1.78 14.95 10.39
N GLY A 124 1.50 13.95 9.56
CA GLY A 124 0.25 13.19 9.53
C GLY A 124 -0.93 13.98 8.99
N ALA A 125 -0.69 15.12 8.33
CA ALA A 125 -1.73 15.87 7.63
C ALA A 125 -2.23 15.11 6.39
N GLN A 126 -1.38 14.27 5.81
CA GLN A 126 -1.72 13.34 4.74
C GLN A 126 -1.25 11.93 5.09
N THR A 127 -1.93 10.94 4.50
CA THR A 127 -1.58 9.53 4.56
C THR A 127 -1.05 9.06 3.21
N LEU A 128 -0.30 7.96 3.24
CA LEU A 128 0.16 7.29 2.02
C LEU A 128 -0.81 6.15 1.71
N ASP A 129 -1.43 6.21 0.55
CA ASP A 129 -2.38 5.21 0.07
C ASP A 129 -1.61 4.18 -0.77
N LEU A 130 -1.28 3.04 -0.16
CA LEU A 130 -0.60 1.94 -0.82
C LEU A 130 -1.61 0.91 -1.31
N THR A 131 -1.78 0.80 -2.61
CA THR A 131 -2.53 -0.27 -3.25
C THR A 131 -1.62 -1.44 -3.56
N ILE A 132 -2.00 -2.63 -3.11
CA ILE A 132 -1.30 -3.88 -3.38
C ILE A 132 -2.22 -4.79 -4.19
N THR A 133 -1.77 -5.17 -5.39
CA THR A 133 -2.48 -6.04 -6.32
C THR A 133 -1.72 -7.34 -6.47
N LEU A 134 -2.30 -8.43 -5.95
CA LEU A 134 -1.76 -9.78 -6.03
C LEU A 134 -2.77 -10.68 -6.72
N SER A 135 -2.30 -11.42 -7.74
CA SER A 135 -3.16 -12.14 -8.69
C SER A 135 -4.23 -11.22 -9.30
N THR A 136 -5.50 -11.38 -8.92
CA THR A 136 -6.65 -10.59 -9.40
C THR A 136 -7.27 -9.73 -8.30
N VAL A 137 -6.66 -9.72 -7.11
CA VAL A 137 -7.20 -9.04 -5.93
C VAL A 137 -6.35 -7.82 -5.60
N SER A 138 -6.99 -6.66 -5.57
CA SER A 138 -6.40 -5.41 -5.09
C SER A 138 -6.95 -5.07 -3.70
N ARG A 139 -6.07 -4.55 -2.85
CA ARG A 139 -6.41 -4.02 -1.53
C ARG A 139 -5.69 -2.70 -1.29
N LEU A 140 -6.38 -1.77 -0.64
CA LEU A 140 -5.85 -0.48 -0.25
C LEU A 140 -5.38 -0.53 1.19
N PHE A 141 -4.18 0.00 1.42
CA PHE A 141 -3.57 0.16 2.72
C PHE A 141 -3.26 1.63 2.93
N VAL A 142 -3.91 2.24 3.91
CA VAL A 142 -3.68 3.63 4.29
C VAL A 142 -2.61 3.65 5.37
N LEU A 143 -1.43 4.18 5.05
CA LEU A 143 -0.29 4.27 5.94
C LEU A 143 -0.22 5.67 6.55
N ASP A 144 -0.33 5.74 7.87
CA ASP A 144 -0.03 6.94 8.64
C ASP A 144 1.44 6.86 9.09
N LEU A 145 2.30 7.60 8.39
CA LEU A 145 3.75 7.55 8.62
C LEU A 145 4.17 8.20 9.95
N LYS A 146 3.38 9.16 10.45
CA LYS A 146 3.62 9.83 11.75
C LYS A 146 3.36 8.87 12.92
N ASN A 147 2.19 8.26 12.94
CA ASN A 147 1.73 7.37 13.99
C ASN A 147 2.23 5.94 13.77
N LYS A 148 2.84 5.64 12.61
CA LYS A 148 3.39 4.33 12.24
C LYS A 148 2.30 3.25 12.30
N THR A 149 1.12 3.58 11.81
CA THR A 149 -0.03 2.65 11.71
C THR A 149 -0.42 2.44 10.24
N VAL A 150 -0.93 1.24 9.95
CA VAL A 150 -1.50 0.90 8.65
C VAL A 150 -2.93 0.46 8.86
N THR A 151 -3.82 0.95 8.01
CA THR A 151 -5.24 0.59 8.03
C THR A 151 -5.60 0.00 6.68
N GLN A 152 -6.05 -1.25 6.68
CA GLN A 152 -6.58 -1.87 5.46
C GLN A 152 -8.03 -1.42 5.24
N GLN A 153 -8.36 -0.97 4.02
CA GLN A 153 -9.72 -0.62 3.60
C GLN A 153 -10.35 -1.69 2.68
#